data_AF-A0A9E5YME7-F1
#
_entry.id   AF-A0A9E5YME7-F1
#
_cell.length_a   1.000
_cell.length_b   1.000
_cell.length_c   1.000
_cell.angle_alpha   90.00
_cell.angle_beta   90.00
_cell.angle_gamma   90.00
#
_symmetry.space_group_name_H-M   'P 1'
#
loop_
_entity.id
_entity.type
_entity.pdbx_description
1 polymer ?
#
loop_
_entity_poly.entity_id
_entity_poly.type
_entity_poly.pdbx_seq_one_letter_code
_entity_poly.pdbx_strand_id
1 'polypeptide(L)'
;MELEMANPEHVEVVKRGSAAILWWRRENPGIRLDLSYASMPGVDLSCSNLTNADLTNANLINANLTGANLTGARMKDVKMDASIVEIETMKGLNTAKGLSGLIAIVADRMRAQELASKS
;
A
#
# COMPACT_ATOMS: atom_id res chain seq x y z
N MET A 1 11.78 6.56 -25.05
CA MET A 1 10.90 7.11 -24.00
C MET A 1 10.77 6.00 -22.98
N GLU A 2 11.72 5.93 -22.03
CA GLU A 2 11.58 5.04 -20.88
C GLU A 2 10.43 5.60 -20.07
N LEU A 3 9.31 4.89 -20.05
CA LEU A 3 8.31 5.11 -19.00
C LEU A 3 9.08 4.95 -17.69
N GLU A 4 9.07 5.94 -16.79
CA GLU A 4 9.68 5.81 -15.47
C GLU A 4 9.00 4.62 -14.76
N MET A 5 9.61 3.45 -14.92
CA MET A 5 9.24 2.22 -14.24
C MET A 5 9.76 2.29 -12.81
N ALA A 6 9.09 1.61 -11.87
CA ALA A 6 9.60 1.46 -10.52
C ALA A 6 11.10 1.15 -10.52
N ASN A 7 11.83 1.80 -9.61
CA ASN A 7 13.22 1.45 -9.36
C ASN A 7 13.32 -0.06 -9.04
N PRO A 8 14.07 -0.85 -9.84
CA PRO A 8 14.16 -2.29 -9.65
C PRO A 8 14.73 -2.68 -8.29
N GLU A 9 15.61 -1.85 -7.69
CA GLU A 9 16.14 -2.06 -6.35
C GLU A 9 15.03 -1.99 -5.30
N HIS A 10 14.14 -1.01 -5.40
CA HIS A 10 13.02 -0.85 -4.47
C HIS A 10 12.03 -2.01 -4.57
N VAL A 11 11.72 -2.44 -5.80
CA VAL A 11 10.84 -3.60 -6.03
C VAL A 11 11.43 -4.86 -5.43
N GLU A 12 12.75 -5.05 -5.57
CA GLU A 12 13.44 -6.20 -5.01
C GLU A 12 13.43 -6.18 -3.47
N VAL A 13 13.65 -5.02 -2.85
CA VAL A 13 13.52 -4.84 -1.39
C VAL A 13 12.11 -5.24 -0.92
N VAL A 14 11.08 -4.84 -1.65
CA VAL A 14 9.69 -5.14 -1.32
C VAL A 14 9.37 -6.63 -1.49
N LYS A 15 9.90 -7.27 -2.54
CA LYS A 15 9.76 -8.72 -2.76
C LYS A 15 10.45 -9.57 -1.70
N ARG A 16 11.49 -9.05 -1.04
CA ARG A 16 12.15 -9.69 0.11
C ARG A 16 11.32 -9.66 1.39
N GLY A 17 10.24 -8.86 1.41
CA GLY A 17 9.26 -8.82 2.50
C GLY A 17 9.36 -7.60 3.42
N SER A 18 8.44 -7.52 4.37
CA SER A 18 8.27 -6.38 5.28
C SER A 18 9.54 -6.02 6.10
N ALA A 19 10.30 -7.03 6.54
CA ALA A 19 11.55 -6.81 7.27
C ALA A 19 12.63 -6.14 6.40
N ALA A 20 12.70 -6.49 5.12
CA ALA A 20 13.65 -5.89 4.19
C ALA A 20 13.39 -4.40 4.00
N ILE A 21 12.11 -4.00 3.94
CA ILE A 21 11.71 -2.59 3.87
C ILE A 21 12.16 -1.84 5.13
N LEU A 22 12.03 -2.44 6.31
CA LEU A 22 12.48 -1.83 7.56
C LEU A 22 13.99 -1.58 7.57
N TRP A 23 14.79 -2.56 7.14
CA TRP A 23 16.24 -2.38 7.05
C TRP A 23 16.63 -1.37 5.98
N TRP A 24 16.02 -1.42 4.79
CA TRP A 24 16.29 -0.46 3.72
C TRP A 24 16.01 0.97 4.18
N ARG A 25 14.96 1.21 4.96
CA ARG A 25 14.64 2.53 5.54
C ARG A 25 15.66 3.05 6.54
N ARG A 26 16.37 2.16 7.25
CA ARG A 26 17.44 2.57 8.19
C ARG A 26 18.67 3.04 7.45
N GLU A 27 19.01 2.36 6.36
CA GLU A 27 20.14 2.73 5.49
C GLU A 27 19.81 3.94 4.61
N ASN A 28 18.53 4.12 4.24
CA ASN A 28 18.07 5.17 3.34
C ASN A 28 16.99 6.07 3.96
N PRO A 29 17.28 6.77 5.06
CA PRO A 29 16.32 7.67 5.68
C PRO A 29 16.10 8.89 4.76
N GLY A 30 14.86 9.04 4.27
CA GLY A 30 14.47 10.16 3.41
C GLY A 30 14.42 9.85 1.92
N ILE A 31 14.89 8.68 1.47
CA ILE A 31 14.69 8.26 0.08
C ILE A 31 13.24 7.83 -0.12
N ARG A 32 12.64 8.30 -1.22
CA ARG A 32 11.30 7.91 -1.62
C ARG A 32 11.32 6.52 -2.23
N LEU A 33 10.57 5.59 -1.65
CA LEU A 33 10.42 4.24 -2.18
C LEU A 33 9.51 4.29 -3.42
N ASP A 34 10.13 4.34 -4.60
CA ASP A 34 9.44 4.28 -5.88
C ASP A 34 9.10 2.84 -6.27
N LEU A 35 7.81 2.54 -6.28
CA LEU A 35 7.17 1.28 -6.64
C LEU A 35 6.11 1.54 -7.73
N SER A 36 6.25 2.62 -8.49
CA SER A 36 5.28 2.99 -9.52
C SER A 36 5.24 1.94 -10.64
N TYR A 37 4.04 1.53 -11.06
CA TYR A 37 3.82 0.45 -12.02
C TYR A 37 4.38 -0.94 -11.60
N ALA A 38 4.85 -1.09 -10.36
CA ALA A 38 5.39 -2.36 -9.90
C ALA A 38 4.28 -3.42 -9.78
N SER A 39 4.54 -4.62 -10.30
CA SER A 39 3.64 -5.77 -10.11
C SER A 39 4.17 -6.66 -9.00
N MET A 40 3.49 -6.64 -7.85
CA MET A 40 3.85 -7.37 -6.63
C MET A 40 2.60 -8.01 -6.01
N PRO A 41 1.88 -8.88 -6.74
CA PRO A 41 0.72 -9.55 -6.19
C PRO A 41 1.12 -10.53 -5.08
N GLY A 42 0.32 -10.62 -4.02
CA GLY A 42 0.54 -11.59 -2.93
C GLY A 42 1.68 -11.25 -1.96
N VAL A 43 2.34 -10.10 -2.10
CA VAL A 43 3.49 -9.74 -1.25
C VAL A 43 3.07 -9.42 0.18
N ASP A 44 3.87 -9.84 1.15
CA ASP A 44 3.66 -9.49 2.55
C ASP A 44 4.37 -8.18 2.92
N LEU A 45 3.56 -7.14 3.11
CA LEU A 45 3.94 -5.79 3.52
C LEU A 45 3.38 -5.43 4.89
N SER A 46 2.99 -6.44 5.68
CA SER A 46 2.50 -6.23 7.03
C SER A 46 3.52 -5.46 7.89
N CYS A 47 3.02 -4.50 8.69
CA CYS A 47 3.83 -3.64 9.56
C CYS A 47 4.97 -2.87 8.86
N SER A 48 4.96 -2.77 7.53
CA SER A 48 6.03 -2.14 6.77
C SER A 48 5.96 -0.61 6.81
N ASN A 49 7.13 0.05 6.70
CA ASN A 49 7.21 1.51 6.61
C ASN A 49 7.26 1.98 5.15
N LEU A 50 6.08 2.27 4.59
CA LEU A 50 5.88 2.76 3.22
C LEU A 50 5.63 4.28 3.18
N THR A 51 6.09 5.02 4.20
CA THR A 51 5.93 6.48 4.26
C THR A 51 6.48 7.18 3.02
N ASN A 52 5.71 8.12 2.47
CA ASN A 52 6.02 8.84 1.24
C ASN A 52 6.24 7.98 -0.02
N ALA A 53 6.00 6.67 -0.01
CA ALA A 53 6.24 5.79 -1.16
C ALA A 53 5.44 6.23 -2.41
N ASP A 54 5.94 5.94 -3.61
CA ASP A 54 5.16 6.01 -4.84
C ASP A 54 4.65 4.64 -5.21
N LEU A 55 3.34 4.42 -5.08
CA LEU A 55 2.63 3.22 -5.52
C LEU A 55 1.80 3.49 -6.77
N THR A 56 1.97 4.62 -7.46
CA THR A 56 1.14 4.97 -8.63
C THR A 56 1.10 3.82 -9.64
N ASN A 57 -0.09 3.35 -10.05
CA ASN A 57 -0.29 2.21 -10.95
C ASN A 57 0.27 0.85 -10.46
N ALA A 58 0.66 0.71 -9.19
CA ALA A 58 1.16 -0.57 -8.67
C ALA A 58 0.06 -1.63 -8.61
N ASN A 59 0.43 -2.88 -8.87
CA ASN A 59 -0.43 -4.04 -8.69
C ASN A 59 -0.08 -4.78 -7.39
N LEU A 60 -0.95 -4.61 -6.40
CA LEU A 60 -0.88 -5.18 -5.05
C LEU A 60 -2.07 -6.11 -4.78
N ILE A 61 -2.63 -6.74 -5.82
CA ILE A 61 -3.67 -7.76 -5.66
C ILE A 61 -3.17 -8.84 -4.69
N ASN A 62 -3.99 -9.21 -3.71
CA ASN A 62 -3.66 -10.17 -2.65
C ASN A 62 -2.46 -9.81 -1.76
N ALA A 63 -1.92 -8.58 -1.81
CA ALA A 63 -0.85 -8.17 -0.91
C ALA A 63 -1.38 -7.96 0.52
N ASN A 64 -0.59 -8.36 1.51
CA ASN A 64 -0.91 -8.12 2.92
C ASN A 64 -0.35 -6.75 3.36
N LEU A 65 -1.22 -5.80 3.69
CA LEU A 65 -0.84 -4.45 4.16
C LEU A 65 -1.21 -4.20 5.62
N THR A 66 -1.52 -5.27 6.36
CA THR A 66 -1.90 -5.23 7.78
C THR A 66 -0.85 -4.47 8.60
N GLY A 67 -1.19 -3.28 9.10
CA GLY A 67 -0.31 -2.48 9.96
C GLY A 67 0.73 -1.63 9.22
N ALA A 68 0.69 -1.61 7.88
CA ALA A 68 1.62 -0.82 7.08
C ALA A 68 1.39 0.69 7.28
N ASN A 69 2.48 1.44 7.41
CA ASN A 69 2.43 2.90 7.48
C ASN A 69 2.54 3.50 6.08
N LEU A 70 1.43 4.00 5.54
CA LEU A 70 1.32 4.62 4.22
C LEU A 70 1.23 6.16 4.30
N THR A 71 1.63 6.78 5.42
CA THR A 71 1.56 8.24 5.57
C THR A 71 2.30 8.94 4.43
N GLY A 72 1.59 9.80 3.68
CA GLY A 72 2.14 10.53 2.53
C GLY A 72 2.39 9.69 1.27
N ALA A 73 2.02 8.40 1.25
CA ALA A 73 2.18 7.57 0.06
C ALA A 73 1.26 8.02 -1.09
N ARG A 74 1.75 7.93 -2.32
CA ARG A 74 0.97 8.19 -3.54
C ARG A 74 0.40 6.87 -4.06
N MET A 75 -0.93 6.74 -4.08
CA MET A 75 -1.62 5.49 -4.46
C MET A 75 -2.60 5.69 -5.63
N LYS A 76 -2.24 6.54 -6.60
CA LYS A 76 -3.08 6.78 -7.77
C LYS A 76 -3.17 5.50 -8.61
N ASP A 77 -4.38 5.09 -8.97
CA ASP A 77 -4.66 3.95 -9.86
C ASP A 77 -4.03 2.60 -9.42
N VAL A 78 -3.85 2.42 -8.11
CA VAL A 78 -3.37 1.16 -7.52
C VAL A 78 -4.42 0.06 -7.64
N LYS A 79 -3.98 -1.14 -8.02
CA LYS A 79 -4.83 -2.34 -8.05
C LYS A 79 -4.64 -3.14 -6.76
N MET A 80 -5.71 -3.34 -6.01
CA MET A 80 -5.76 -4.13 -4.78
C MET A 80 -7.07 -4.92 -4.73
N ASP A 81 -7.07 -6.04 -4.01
CA ASP A 81 -8.29 -6.77 -3.68
C ASP A 81 -8.81 -6.31 -2.29
N ALA A 82 -10.11 -6.12 -2.17
CA ALA A 82 -10.80 -5.66 -0.96
C ALA A 82 -10.71 -6.64 0.23
N SER A 83 -10.36 -7.90 -0.03
CA SER A 83 -10.40 -8.97 0.95
C SER A 83 -9.37 -8.85 2.09
N ILE A 84 -8.20 -8.25 1.84
CA ILE A 84 -7.04 -8.29 2.76
C ILE A 84 -6.81 -6.98 3.54
N VAL A 85 -7.56 -5.91 3.23
CA VAL A 85 -7.47 -4.65 3.98
C VAL A 85 -8.40 -4.71 5.20
N GLU A 86 -7.85 -4.92 6.39
CA GLU A 86 -8.62 -4.81 7.64
C GLU A 86 -8.80 -3.33 8.06
N ILE A 87 -9.92 -3.04 8.72
CA ILE A 87 -10.37 -1.67 9.03
C ILE A 87 -9.47 -0.98 10.07
N GLU A 88 -8.77 -1.74 10.90
CA GLU A 88 -7.95 -1.22 12.00
C GLU A 88 -6.48 -0.92 11.61
N THR A 89 -6.08 -1.26 10.38
CA THR A 89 -4.67 -1.54 10.08
C THR A 89 -3.90 -0.48 9.30
N MET A 90 -4.53 0.64 8.91
CA MET A 90 -3.82 1.74 8.23
C MET A 90 -3.85 3.03 9.04
N LYS A 91 -2.93 3.16 10.00
CA LYS A 91 -2.68 4.42 10.70
C LYS A 91 -2.15 5.47 9.70
N GLY A 92 -2.76 6.65 9.67
CA GLY A 92 -2.25 7.80 8.90
C GLY A 92 -2.86 8.02 7.51
N LEU A 93 -3.91 7.28 7.14
CA LEU A 93 -4.58 7.48 5.84
C LEU A 93 -5.37 8.80 5.71
N ASN A 94 -5.43 9.62 6.76
CA ASN A 94 -6.37 10.74 6.88
C ASN A 94 -6.08 11.95 5.96
N THR A 95 -5.04 11.93 5.10
CA THR A 95 -4.59 13.13 4.36
C THR A 95 -4.20 12.91 2.90
N ALA A 96 -4.24 11.69 2.37
CA ALA A 96 -3.79 11.46 0.99
C ALA A 96 -4.91 11.73 -0.03
N LYS A 97 -4.70 12.68 -0.95
CA LYS A 97 -5.50 12.90 -2.18
C LYS A 97 -5.70 11.64 -3.07
N GLY A 98 -5.18 10.47 -2.68
CA GLY A 98 -5.42 9.16 -3.29
C GLY A 98 -6.61 8.38 -2.70
N LEU A 99 -7.39 9.00 -1.80
CA LEU A 99 -8.53 8.36 -1.11
C LEU A 99 -9.68 7.91 -2.04
N SER A 100 -9.78 8.37 -3.30
CA SER A 100 -10.99 8.12 -4.10
C SER A 100 -11.23 6.63 -4.41
N GLY A 101 -10.17 5.84 -4.60
CA GLY A 101 -10.29 4.40 -4.86
C GLY A 101 -10.42 3.56 -3.59
N LEU A 102 -9.78 4.01 -2.50
CA LEU A 102 -9.64 3.24 -1.26
C LEU A 102 -10.80 3.49 -0.28
N ILE A 103 -11.40 4.70 -0.30
CA ILE A 103 -12.67 4.97 0.39
C ILE A 103 -13.76 4.05 -0.15
N ALA A 104 -13.87 3.82 -1.47
CA ALA A 104 -14.95 3.01 -2.03
C ALA A 104 -14.92 1.58 -1.46
N ILE A 105 -13.74 0.95 -1.44
CA ILE A 105 -13.55 -0.41 -0.94
C ILE A 105 -13.83 -0.52 0.56
N VAL A 106 -13.27 0.38 1.37
CA VAL A 106 -13.46 0.36 2.83
C VAL A 106 -14.88 0.78 3.22
N ALA A 107 -15.46 1.78 2.53
CA ALA A 107 -16.82 2.24 2.78
C ALA A 107 -17.86 1.18 2.39
N ASP A 108 -17.66 0.44 1.30
CA ASP A 108 -18.58 -0.64 0.91
C ASP A 108 -18.53 -1.81 1.90
N ARG A 109 -17.35 -2.13 2.44
CA ARG A 109 -17.19 -3.13 3.50
C ARG A 109 -17.74 -2.66 4.85
N MET A 110 -17.54 -1.39 5.21
CA MET A 110 -18.15 -0.79 6.41
C MET A 110 -19.68 -0.75 6.30
N ARG A 111 -20.23 -0.37 5.14
CA ARG A 111 -21.68 -0.44 4.88
C ARG A 111 -22.19 -1.88 5.01
N ALA A 112 -21.51 -2.85 4.41
CA ALA A 112 -21.88 -4.25 4.51
C ALA A 112 -21.87 -4.77 5.97
N GLN A 113 -20.89 -4.35 6.77
CA GLN A 113 -20.82 -4.70 8.20
C GLN A 113 -21.87 -3.97 9.05
N GLU A 114 -22.19 -2.72 8.74
CA GLU A 114 -23.23 -1.95 9.45
C GLU A 114 -24.64 -2.46 9.12
N LEU A 115 -24.87 -2.94 7.89
CA LEU A 115 -26.11 -3.63 7.51
C LEU A 115 -26.22 -5.00 8.21
N ALA A 116 -25.11 -5.73 8.36
CA ALA A 116 -25.08 -7.03 9.04
C ALA A 116 -25.26 -6.93 10.56
N SER A 117 -24.88 -5.81 11.19
CA SER A 117 -25.06 -5.59 12.63
C SER A 117 -26.42 -4.99 13.01
N LYS A 118 -27.18 -4.51 12.01
CA LYS A 118 -28.55 -3.98 12.16
C LYS A 118 -29.65 -4.98 11.76
N SER A 119 -29.28 -6.20 11.36
CA SER A 119 -30.15 -7.35 11.10
C SER A 119 -30.17 -8.30 12.28
#